data_AF-K0RAW2-F1
#
_entry.id   AF-K0RAW2-F1
#
_cell.length_a   1.000
_cell.length_b   1.000
_cell.length_c   1.000
_cell.angle_alpha   90.00
_cell.angle_beta   90.00
_cell.angle_gamma   90.00
#
_symmetry.space_group_name_H-M   'P 1'
#
loop_
_entity.id
_entity.type
_entity.pdbx_description
1 polymer ?
#
loop_
_entity_poly.entity_id
_entity_poly.type
_entity_poly.pdbx_seq_one_letter_code
_entity_poly.pdbx_strand_id
1 'polypeptide(L)'
;MSNPAPDARAGPAESNDPAAPTLHQRLMTSGHERPEGDRCPICFDLVELPVAAHSKMNACCMKRVCIGCGLAAHQRGMFDSCPFCRTPLPHDNASTLAMIQKRVIKGDEAAINHLGDKYFYGSLGLSKNVPRAIELWTEAAELGSLHAHYQLGFVYYNGIGVEEDKPRGIHHWQQAAMNGDVDSRHNLGAVEYINGNHLLAVQHCMISAKMGYERSLNAIKANFKKGHATKAQYAEALLGYRDAVEEMKSPQREEAKRLTN
;
A
#
# COMPACT_ATOMS: atom_id res chain seq x y z
N MET A 1 -27.00 30.97 -35.82
CA MET A 1 -25.65 31.21 -35.26
C MET A 1 -25.41 30.10 -34.25
N SER A 2 -24.73 29.05 -34.70
CA SER A 2 -24.60 27.78 -33.99
C SER A 2 -23.28 27.78 -33.22
N ASN A 3 -23.34 27.55 -31.90
CA ASN A 3 -22.14 27.37 -31.07
C ASN A 3 -21.57 25.96 -31.27
N PRO A 4 -20.24 25.78 -31.41
CA PRO A 4 -19.63 24.47 -31.49
C PRO A 4 -19.46 23.85 -30.09
N ALA A 5 -19.56 22.51 -30.05
CA ALA A 5 -19.40 21.66 -28.86
C ALA A 5 -17.92 21.59 -28.39
N PRO A 6 -17.66 21.28 -27.10
CA PRO A 6 -16.31 21.17 -26.58
C PRO A 6 -15.62 19.85 -27.00
N ASP A 7 -14.35 19.98 -27.34
CA ASP A 7 -13.41 18.96 -27.79
C ASP A 7 -13.24 17.81 -26.78
N ALA A 8 -13.35 16.58 -27.27
CA ALA A 8 -13.03 15.37 -26.55
C ALA A 8 -11.50 15.26 -26.42
N ARG A 9 -10.97 15.41 -25.20
CA ARG A 9 -9.55 15.18 -24.92
C ARG A 9 -9.24 13.69 -25.05
N ALA A 10 -8.47 13.35 -26.08
CA ALA A 10 -7.87 12.04 -26.29
C ALA A 10 -7.02 11.64 -25.07
N GLY A 11 -7.15 10.39 -24.64
CA GLY A 11 -6.26 9.75 -23.66
C GLY A 11 -4.81 9.68 -24.15
N PRO A 12 -3.84 9.36 -23.27
CA PRO A 12 -2.44 9.34 -23.63
C PRO A 12 -2.20 8.30 -24.74
N ALA A 13 -1.63 8.77 -25.85
CA ALA A 13 -1.23 7.91 -26.95
C ALA A 13 -0.19 6.90 -26.45
N GLU A 14 -0.50 5.61 -26.60
CA GLU A 14 0.48 4.54 -26.41
C GLU A 14 1.65 4.77 -27.38
N SER A 15 2.87 4.84 -26.83
CA SER A 15 4.09 5.00 -27.60
C SER A 15 4.32 3.77 -28.48
N ASN A 16 4.21 3.92 -29.80
CA ASN A 16 4.51 2.88 -30.80
C ASN A 16 6.03 2.66 -30.99
N ASP A 17 6.80 2.63 -29.91
CA ASP A 17 8.20 2.22 -29.95
C ASP A 17 8.28 0.68 -29.90
N PRO A 18 8.70 -0.01 -30.97
CA PRO A 18 8.80 -1.46 -31.00
C PRO A 18 9.84 -2.03 -30.01
N ALA A 19 10.66 -1.17 -29.38
CA ALA A 19 11.58 -1.54 -28.30
C ALA A 19 11.01 -1.32 -26.88
N ALA A 20 9.82 -0.70 -26.74
CA ALA A 20 9.22 -0.49 -25.44
C ALA A 20 8.74 -1.83 -24.84
N PRO A 21 9.17 -2.19 -23.61
CA PRO A 21 8.75 -3.45 -23.00
C PRO A 21 7.24 -3.47 -22.79
N THR A 22 6.62 -4.62 -23.08
CA THR A 22 5.18 -4.83 -22.90
C THR A 22 4.79 -4.59 -21.43
N LEU A 23 3.52 -4.27 -21.17
CA LEU A 23 3.03 -4.11 -19.79
C LEU A 23 3.37 -5.31 -18.91
N HIS A 24 3.25 -6.53 -19.45
CA HIS A 24 3.63 -7.75 -18.77
C HIS A 24 5.13 -7.81 -18.43
N GLN A 25 6.01 -7.47 -19.38
CA GLN A 25 7.45 -7.39 -19.14
C GLN A 25 7.77 -6.37 -18.04
N ARG A 26 7.20 -5.16 -18.15
CA ARG A 26 7.36 -4.11 -17.14
C ARG A 26 6.91 -4.57 -15.76
N LEU A 27 5.76 -5.23 -15.66
CA LEU A 27 5.25 -5.77 -14.41
C LEU A 27 6.22 -6.78 -13.79
N MET A 28 6.80 -7.68 -14.58
CA MET A 28 7.72 -8.71 -14.05
C MET A 28 9.10 -8.16 -13.69
N THR A 29 9.56 -7.07 -14.32
CA THR A 29 10.89 -6.48 -14.08
C THR A 29 10.91 -5.30 -13.11
N SER A 30 9.76 -4.84 -12.61
CA SER A 30 9.65 -3.71 -11.67
C SER A 30 9.01 -4.10 -10.33
N GLY A 31 9.09 -3.21 -9.34
CA GLY A 31 8.45 -3.37 -8.03
C GLY A 31 9.00 -4.54 -7.21
N HIS A 32 10.32 -4.74 -7.26
CA HIS A 32 11.06 -5.73 -6.47
C HIS A 32 11.55 -5.20 -5.12
N GLU A 33 11.39 -3.91 -4.87
CA GLU A 33 11.75 -3.24 -3.63
C GLU A 33 10.54 -2.51 -3.06
N ARG A 34 10.46 -2.42 -1.73
CA ARG A 34 9.40 -1.70 -1.03
C ARG A 34 9.62 -0.18 -1.10
N PRO A 35 8.54 0.62 -1.17
CA PRO A 35 8.63 2.08 -1.29
C PRO A 35 9.22 2.73 -0.03
N GLU A 36 9.76 3.94 -0.15
CA GLU A 36 10.31 4.69 1.01
C GLU A 36 9.26 4.92 2.12
N GLY A 37 7.98 5.07 1.74
CA GLY A 37 6.87 5.26 2.69
C GLY A 37 6.67 4.09 3.68
N ASP A 38 7.28 2.94 3.40
CA ASP A 38 7.27 1.77 4.26
C ASP A 38 8.37 1.78 5.33
N ARG A 39 9.32 2.72 5.25
CA ARG A 39 10.38 2.90 6.24
C ARG A 39 9.91 3.80 7.36
N CYS A 40 10.33 3.50 8.58
CA CYS A 40 10.10 4.41 9.70
C CYS A 40 11.08 5.60 9.57
N PRO A 41 10.63 6.85 9.63
CA PRO A 41 11.52 8.01 9.45
C PRO A 41 12.39 8.32 10.68
N ILE A 42 12.34 7.48 11.72
CA ILE A 42 13.16 7.62 12.93
C ILE A 42 14.32 6.63 12.91
N CYS A 43 14.05 5.35 12.63
CA CYS A 43 15.11 4.34 12.54
C CYS A 43 15.56 4.04 11.10
N PHE A 44 14.87 4.56 10.09
CA PHE A 44 15.10 4.34 8.65
C PHE A 44 14.95 2.88 8.17
N ASP A 45 14.61 1.96 9.07
CA ASP A 45 14.33 0.57 8.75
C ASP A 45 12.94 0.38 8.17
N LEU A 46 12.79 -0.61 7.28
CA LEU A 46 11.48 -1.07 6.81
C LEU A 46 10.62 -1.52 7.98
N VAL A 47 9.35 -1.13 7.96
CA VAL A 47 8.35 -1.59 8.93
C VAL A 47 7.83 -2.96 8.51
N GLU A 48 7.71 -3.87 9.47
CA GLU A 48 7.12 -5.20 9.28
C GLU A 48 5.74 -5.16 8.61
N LEU A 49 5.46 -6.17 7.79
CA LEU A 49 4.19 -6.31 7.08
C LEU A 49 3.15 -7.07 7.94
N PRO A 50 1.87 -6.64 7.94
CA PRO A 50 1.33 -5.45 7.28
C PRO A 50 1.76 -4.14 7.97
N VAL A 51 2.23 -3.16 7.19
CA VAL A 51 2.78 -1.90 7.71
C VAL A 51 1.83 -1.20 8.70
N ALA A 52 0.53 -1.19 8.39
CA ALA A 52 -0.47 -0.54 9.23
C ALA A 52 -0.63 -1.18 10.62
N ALA A 53 -0.30 -2.46 10.80
CA ALA A 53 -0.36 -3.15 12.09
C ALA A 53 0.86 -2.84 12.97
N HIS A 54 2.01 -2.53 12.34
CA HIS A 54 3.28 -2.32 13.03
C HIS A 54 3.72 -0.85 13.06
N SER A 55 2.82 0.08 12.75
CA SER A 55 3.08 1.51 12.76
C SER A 55 1.85 2.36 13.03
N LYS A 56 2.07 3.64 13.33
CA LYS A 56 1.02 4.65 13.48
C LYS A 56 1.29 5.85 12.56
N MET A 57 0.26 6.27 11.83
CA MET A 57 0.27 7.53 11.08
C MET A 57 0.06 8.70 12.04
N ASN A 58 0.91 9.72 11.99
CA ASN A 58 0.81 10.89 12.87
C ASN A 58 0.12 12.06 12.18
N ALA A 59 -1.04 12.48 12.70
CA ALA A 59 -1.90 13.51 12.12
C ALA A 59 -1.18 14.85 11.82
N CYS A 60 -0.23 15.23 12.67
CA CYS A 60 0.48 16.51 12.58
C CYS A 60 1.45 16.61 11.39
N CYS A 61 2.02 15.48 10.94
CA CYS A 61 3.09 15.47 9.94
C CYS A 61 2.91 14.45 8.81
N MET A 62 1.85 13.63 8.85
CA MET A 62 1.63 12.51 7.93
C MET A 62 2.82 11.54 7.84
N LYS A 63 3.62 11.46 8.90
CA LYS A 63 4.71 10.50 9.01
C LYS A 63 4.29 9.28 9.79
N ARG A 64 4.57 8.13 9.20
CA ARG A 64 4.31 6.82 9.74
C ARG A 64 5.47 6.37 10.61
N VAL A 65 5.24 6.23 11.91
CA VAL A 65 6.27 5.83 12.86
C VAL A 65 6.00 4.40 13.33
N CYS A 66 7.01 3.54 13.30
CA CYS A 66 6.86 2.16 13.77
C CYS A 66 6.56 2.13 15.27
N ILE A 67 5.86 1.09 15.71
CA ILE A 67 5.48 0.93 17.13
C ILE A 67 6.70 0.94 18.06
N GLY A 68 7.85 0.42 17.61
CA GLY A 68 9.09 0.42 18.38
C GLY A 68 9.64 1.83 18.64
N CYS A 69 9.75 2.66 17.59
CA CYS A 69 10.18 4.05 17.78
C CYS A 69 9.15 4.87 18.57
N GLY A 70 7.86 4.56 18.44
CA GLY A 70 6.80 5.14 19.27
C GLY A 70 6.98 4.81 20.76
N LEU A 71 7.21 3.53 21.07
CA LEU A 71 7.47 3.08 22.44
C LEU A 71 8.76 3.70 23.01
N ALA A 72 9.86 3.67 22.25
CA ALA A 72 11.13 4.25 22.67
C ALA A 72 11.01 5.76 22.94
N ALA A 73 10.17 6.47 22.19
CA ALA A 73 9.88 7.87 22.45
C ALA A 73 9.09 8.06 23.75
N HIS A 74 8.07 7.23 23.98
CA HIS A 74 7.27 7.25 25.21
C HIS A 74 8.12 6.98 26.45
N GLN A 75 9.02 5.98 26.41
CA GLN A 75 9.97 5.66 27.49
C GLN A 75 10.94 6.81 27.82
N ARG A 76 11.15 7.75 26.88
CA ARG A 76 11.96 8.96 27.08
C ARG A 76 11.13 10.16 27.56
N GLY A 77 9.89 9.95 27.98
CA GLY A 77 9.02 11.00 28.50
C GLY A 77 8.21 11.76 27.44
N MET A 78 8.18 11.31 26.19
CA MET A 78 7.40 11.94 25.13
C MET A 78 5.99 11.35 25.06
N PHE A 79 5.17 11.68 26.06
CA PHE A 79 3.83 11.13 26.21
C PHE A 79 2.81 11.76 25.25
N ASP A 80 2.81 13.09 25.15
CA ASP A 80 1.80 13.85 24.39
C ASP A 80 2.38 14.59 23.19
N SER A 81 3.54 14.14 22.69
CA SER A 81 4.23 14.77 21.57
C SER A 81 4.51 13.75 20.48
N CYS A 82 4.36 14.18 19.22
CA CYS A 82 4.70 13.34 18.09
C CYS A 82 6.16 12.87 18.17
N PRO A 83 6.44 11.56 18.07
CA PRO A 83 7.80 11.02 18.16
C PRO A 83 8.70 11.50 17.01
N PHE A 84 8.13 12.02 15.93
CA PHE A 84 8.85 12.57 14.79
C PHE A 84 8.99 14.10 14.86
N CYS A 85 7.88 14.85 14.70
CA CYS A 85 7.94 16.32 14.58
C CYS A 85 7.73 17.09 15.89
N ARG A 86 7.61 16.40 17.03
CA ARG A 86 7.41 16.98 18.38
C ARG A 86 6.13 17.81 18.59
N THR A 87 5.29 17.97 17.56
CA THR A 87 3.99 18.63 17.71
C THR A 87 3.11 17.89 18.74
N PRO A 88 2.42 18.61 19.64
CA PRO A 88 1.47 17.99 20.56
C PRO A 88 0.46 17.10 19.84
N LEU A 89 0.18 15.93 20.42
CA LEU A 89 -0.78 14.99 19.84
C LEU A 89 -2.22 15.49 20.09
N PRO A 90 -3.13 15.35 19.11
CA PRO A 90 -4.53 15.66 19.33
C PRO A 90 -5.15 14.65 20.30
N HIS A 91 -5.99 15.13 21.23
CA HIS A 91 -6.67 14.30 22.23
C HIS A 91 -8.10 13.91 21.82
N ASP A 92 -8.59 14.42 20.69
CA ASP A 92 -9.92 14.16 20.20
C ASP A 92 -9.96 14.02 18.66
N ASN A 93 -11.06 13.46 18.17
CA ASN A 93 -11.28 13.20 16.76
C ASN A 93 -11.34 14.47 15.91
N ALA A 94 -11.96 15.55 16.42
CA ALA A 94 -12.12 16.80 15.66
C ALA A 94 -10.77 17.49 15.47
N SER A 95 -9.95 17.55 16.51
CA SER A 95 -8.57 18.07 16.44
C SER A 95 -7.70 17.23 15.50
N THR A 96 -7.83 15.90 15.55
CA THR A 96 -7.12 14.99 14.63
C THR A 96 -7.52 15.25 13.18
N LEU A 97 -8.83 15.35 12.91
CA LEU A 97 -9.37 15.61 11.59
C LEU A 97 -8.93 16.98 11.06
N ALA A 98 -8.97 18.03 11.90
CA ALA A 98 -8.52 19.38 11.52
C ALA A 98 -7.04 19.41 11.12
N MET A 99 -6.18 18.66 11.82
CA MET A 99 -4.77 18.53 11.43
C MET A 99 -4.59 17.86 10.06
N ILE A 100 -5.36 16.79 9.79
CA ILE A 100 -5.34 16.09 8.49
C ILE A 100 -5.85 17.02 7.39
N GLN A 101 -6.99 17.70 7.60
CA GLN A 101 -7.57 18.62 6.61
C GLN A 101 -6.63 19.77 6.26
N LYS A 102 -5.90 20.32 7.24
CA LYS A 102 -4.88 21.34 6.99
C LYS A 102 -3.76 20.85 6.05
N ARG A 103 -3.44 19.57 6.08
CA ARG A 103 -2.45 18.94 5.17
C ARG A 103 -3.06 18.65 3.80
N VAL A 104 -4.31 18.20 3.75
CA VAL A 104 -5.08 18.01 2.51
C VAL A 104 -5.16 19.31 1.71
N ILE A 105 -5.48 20.44 2.35
CA ILE A 105 -5.52 21.76 1.69
C ILE A 105 -4.18 22.14 1.05
N LYS A 106 -3.07 21.58 1.53
CA LYS A 106 -1.71 21.80 1.00
C LYS A 106 -1.29 20.78 -0.06
N GLY A 107 -2.18 19.86 -0.46
CA GLY A 107 -1.85 18.81 -1.43
C GLY A 107 -0.95 17.71 -0.90
N ASP A 108 -0.93 17.48 0.42
CA ASP A 108 -0.16 16.38 1.01
C ASP A 108 -0.81 15.03 0.64
N GLU A 109 -0.18 14.29 -0.28
CA GLU A 109 -0.64 12.99 -0.79
C GLU A 109 -1.04 12.03 0.33
N ALA A 110 -0.17 11.87 1.33
CA ALA A 110 -0.40 10.94 2.43
C ALA A 110 -1.61 11.39 3.28
N ALA A 111 -1.86 12.70 3.41
CA ALA A 111 -3.04 13.22 4.09
C ALA A 111 -4.33 12.95 3.30
N ILE A 112 -4.30 13.16 1.98
CA ILE A 112 -5.45 12.94 1.09
C ILE A 112 -5.84 11.47 1.13
N ASN A 113 -4.88 10.57 0.95
CA ASN A 113 -5.06 9.14 1.07
C ASN A 113 -5.61 8.76 2.46
N HIS A 114 -5.00 9.27 3.53
CA HIS A 114 -5.42 8.94 4.89
C HIS A 114 -6.85 9.44 5.18
N LEU A 115 -7.24 10.61 4.67
CA LEU A 115 -8.61 11.11 4.78
C LEU A 115 -9.59 10.23 4.00
N GLY A 116 -9.19 9.72 2.84
CA GLY A 116 -9.93 8.71 2.09
C GLY A 116 -10.27 7.49 2.95
N ASP A 117 -9.27 6.93 3.65
CA ASP A 117 -9.49 5.82 4.60
C ASP A 117 -10.50 6.20 5.69
N LYS A 118 -10.44 7.43 6.23
CA LYS A 118 -11.37 7.87 7.29
C LYS A 118 -12.81 7.93 6.82
N TYR A 119 -13.05 8.39 5.60
CA TYR A 119 -14.38 8.34 4.99
C TYR A 119 -14.81 6.91 4.67
N PHE A 120 -13.91 6.04 4.20
CA PHE A 120 -14.26 4.66 3.88
C PHE A 120 -14.70 3.86 5.12
N TYR A 121 -14.01 4.04 6.25
CA TYR A 121 -14.32 3.35 7.50
C TYR A 121 -15.33 4.09 8.40
N GLY A 122 -15.60 5.37 8.15
CA GLY A 122 -16.44 6.19 9.03
C GLY A 122 -15.80 6.42 10.40
N SER A 123 -14.59 6.97 10.42
CA SER A 123 -13.81 7.21 11.65
C SER A 123 -13.44 8.68 11.81
N LEU A 124 -12.89 9.06 12.99
CA LEU A 124 -12.65 10.45 13.38
C LEU A 124 -13.92 11.33 13.39
N GLY A 125 -15.07 10.74 13.72
CA GLY A 125 -16.35 11.45 13.76
C GLY A 125 -16.97 11.69 12.37
N LEU A 126 -16.38 11.15 11.31
CA LEU A 126 -16.96 11.16 9.96
C LEU A 126 -17.94 10.00 9.79
N SER A 127 -19.07 10.26 9.14
CA SER A 127 -19.93 9.20 8.61
C SER A 127 -19.23 8.47 7.48
N LYS A 128 -19.47 7.15 7.38
CA LYS A 128 -18.98 6.36 6.25
C LYS A 128 -19.49 6.93 4.92
N ASN A 129 -18.57 7.20 3.99
CA ASN A 129 -18.87 7.72 2.66
C ASN A 129 -17.85 7.16 1.65
N VAL A 130 -18.22 6.06 1.00
CA VAL A 130 -17.33 5.36 0.04
C VAL A 130 -17.09 6.18 -1.24
N PRO A 131 -18.10 6.82 -1.86
CA PRO A 131 -17.85 7.70 -3.01
C PRO A 131 -16.82 8.80 -2.71
N ARG A 132 -16.93 9.45 -1.54
CA ARG A 132 -15.95 10.47 -1.13
C ARG A 132 -14.56 9.88 -0.90
N ALA A 133 -14.46 8.66 -0.37
CA ALA A 133 -13.19 7.98 -0.23
C ALA A 133 -12.54 7.71 -1.60
N ILE A 134 -13.32 7.28 -2.60
CA ILE A 134 -12.86 7.02 -3.97
C ILE A 134 -12.35 8.30 -4.63
N GLU A 135 -13.04 9.43 -4.47
CA GLU A 135 -12.57 10.73 -4.96
C GLU A 135 -11.19 11.07 -4.38
N LEU A 136 -11.04 10.99 -3.05
CA LEU A 136 -9.79 11.30 -2.36
C LEU A 136 -8.68 10.32 -2.74
N TRP A 137 -8.96 9.03 -2.83
CA TRP A 137 -7.97 8.06 -3.28
C TRP A 137 -7.58 8.26 -4.74
N THR A 138 -8.49 8.70 -5.60
CA THR A 138 -8.15 9.04 -6.99
C THR A 138 -7.18 10.21 -7.03
N GLU A 139 -7.47 11.29 -6.29
CA GLU A 139 -6.57 12.44 -6.15
C GLU A 139 -5.20 12.03 -5.58
N ALA A 140 -5.17 11.21 -4.52
CA ALA A 140 -3.92 10.74 -3.94
C ALA A 140 -3.13 9.83 -4.89
N ALA A 141 -3.80 8.96 -5.66
CA ALA A 141 -3.18 8.11 -6.66
C ALA A 141 -2.53 8.92 -7.78
N GLU A 142 -3.19 10.00 -8.24
CA GLU A 142 -2.61 10.95 -9.21
C GLU A 142 -1.36 11.65 -8.66
N LEU A 143 -1.27 11.83 -7.34
CA LEU A 143 -0.09 12.34 -6.63
C LEU A 143 0.96 11.26 -6.31
N GLY A 144 0.76 10.02 -6.75
CA GLY A 144 1.71 8.91 -6.59
C GLY A 144 1.47 7.99 -5.39
N SER A 145 0.31 8.08 -4.74
CA SER A 145 -0.03 7.20 -3.60
C SER A 145 -0.23 5.75 -4.01
N LEU A 146 0.72 4.89 -3.64
CA LEU A 146 0.60 3.44 -3.89
C LEU A 146 -0.54 2.82 -3.08
N HIS A 147 -0.74 3.28 -1.84
CA HIS A 147 -1.84 2.80 -1.01
C HIS A 147 -3.20 3.20 -1.59
N ALA A 148 -3.33 4.41 -2.13
CA ALA A 148 -4.57 4.81 -2.78
C ALA A 148 -4.85 3.98 -4.03
N HIS A 149 -3.83 3.69 -4.85
CA HIS A 149 -3.97 2.73 -5.95
C HIS A 149 -4.40 1.34 -5.44
N TYR A 150 -3.83 0.83 -4.35
CA TYR A 150 -4.26 -0.42 -3.74
C TYR A 150 -5.75 -0.40 -3.35
N GLN A 151 -6.20 0.66 -2.69
CA GLN A 151 -7.59 0.83 -2.24
C GLN A 151 -8.56 0.96 -3.42
N LEU A 152 -8.21 1.75 -4.44
CA LEU A 152 -8.99 1.84 -5.69
C LEU A 152 -9.09 0.49 -6.38
N GLY A 153 -7.97 -0.25 -6.43
CA GLY A 153 -7.94 -1.60 -6.96
C GLY A 153 -8.94 -2.51 -6.24
N PHE A 154 -8.95 -2.45 -4.91
CA PHE A 154 -9.84 -3.24 -4.07
C PHE A 154 -11.32 -2.88 -4.25
N VAL A 155 -11.69 -1.60 -4.25
CA VAL A 155 -13.11 -1.20 -4.35
C VAL A 155 -13.69 -1.43 -5.75
N TYR A 156 -12.93 -1.18 -6.82
CA TYR A 156 -13.41 -1.46 -8.18
C TYR A 156 -13.49 -2.97 -8.45
N TYR A 157 -12.50 -3.75 -8.02
CA TYR A 157 -12.50 -5.20 -8.24
C TYR A 157 -13.67 -5.91 -7.55
N ASN A 158 -14.13 -5.40 -6.40
CA ASN A 158 -15.20 -6.01 -5.60
C ASN A 158 -16.53 -5.26 -5.65
N GLY A 159 -16.64 -4.16 -6.41
CA GLY A 159 -17.86 -3.34 -6.48
C GLY A 159 -18.28 -2.71 -5.14
N ILE A 160 -17.32 -2.25 -4.33
CA ILE A 160 -17.61 -1.70 -3.00
C ILE A 160 -17.94 -0.20 -3.12
N GLY A 161 -19.23 0.13 -3.04
CA GLY A 161 -19.71 1.51 -3.14
C GLY A 161 -19.66 2.11 -4.54
N VAL A 162 -19.29 1.29 -5.54
CA VAL A 162 -19.29 1.55 -6.98
C VAL A 162 -19.67 0.27 -7.72
N GLU A 163 -20.01 0.37 -9.00
CA GLU A 163 -20.18 -0.82 -9.84
C GLU A 163 -18.88 -1.62 -9.92
N GLU A 164 -18.98 -2.95 -9.95
CA GLU A 164 -17.83 -3.83 -10.11
C GLU A 164 -17.18 -3.60 -11.48
N ASP A 165 -15.89 -3.27 -11.46
CA ASP A 165 -15.05 -3.12 -12.64
C ASP A 165 -13.68 -3.76 -12.36
N LYS A 166 -13.61 -5.07 -12.57
CA LYS A 166 -12.38 -5.85 -12.35
C LYS A 166 -11.21 -5.37 -13.20
N PRO A 167 -11.35 -5.09 -14.52
CA PRO A 167 -10.26 -4.55 -15.31
C PRO A 167 -9.68 -3.25 -14.73
N ARG A 168 -10.54 -2.31 -14.30
CA ARG A 168 -10.08 -1.08 -13.65
C ARG A 168 -9.40 -1.35 -12.31
N GLY A 169 -9.96 -2.25 -11.51
CA GLY A 169 -9.36 -2.64 -10.24
C GLY A 169 -7.95 -3.23 -10.42
N ILE A 170 -7.82 -4.16 -11.37
CA ILE A 170 -6.53 -4.76 -11.77
C ILE A 170 -5.56 -3.70 -12.26
N HIS A 171 -6.01 -2.73 -13.06
CA HIS A 171 -5.15 -1.64 -13.53
C HIS A 171 -4.54 -0.84 -12.38
N HIS A 172 -5.32 -0.46 -11.37
CA HIS A 172 -4.77 0.24 -10.20
C HIS A 172 -3.77 -0.63 -9.43
N TRP A 173 -4.04 -1.93 -9.24
CA TRP A 173 -3.08 -2.84 -8.62
C TRP A 173 -1.80 -3.01 -9.45
N GLN A 174 -1.88 -3.00 -10.79
CA GLN A 174 -0.70 -3.02 -11.65
C GLN A 174 0.19 -1.79 -11.42
N GLN A 175 -0.39 -0.58 -11.33
CA GLN A 175 0.38 0.64 -11.04
C GLN A 175 1.06 0.59 -9.67
N ALA A 176 0.34 0.18 -8.62
CA ALA A 176 0.91 0.06 -7.29
C ALA A 176 2.00 -1.03 -7.22
N ALA A 177 1.73 -2.19 -7.83
CA ALA A 177 2.65 -3.32 -7.83
C ALA A 177 3.98 -2.96 -8.52
N MET A 178 3.95 -2.28 -9.68
CA MET A 178 5.15 -1.84 -10.40
C MET A 178 6.06 -0.92 -9.57
N ASN A 179 5.50 -0.26 -8.56
CA ASN A 179 6.21 0.64 -7.64
C ASN A 179 6.46 0.03 -6.25
N GLY A 180 6.30 -1.29 -6.11
CA GLY A 180 6.70 -2.01 -4.90
C GLY A 180 5.59 -2.27 -3.87
N ASP A 181 4.33 -1.98 -4.19
CA ASP A 181 3.22 -2.31 -3.28
C ASP A 181 3.02 -3.83 -3.19
N VAL A 182 3.32 -4.37 -2.01
CA VAL A 182 3.35 -5.82 -1.75
C VAL A 182 1.98 -6.48 -1.81
N ASP A 183 0.94 -5.78 -1.34
CA ASP A 183 -0.44 -6.25 -1.29
C ASP A 183 -1.05 -6.26 -2.69
N SER A 184 -0.86 -5.21 -3.48
CA SER A 184 -1.28 -5.16 -4.89
C SER A 184 -0.58 -6.26 -5.70
N ARG A 185 0.72 -6.47 -5.48
CA ARG A 185 1.47 -7.56 -6.13
C ARG A 185 0.88 -8.93 -5.80
N HIS A 186 0.51 -9.16 -4.55
CA HIS A 186 -0.17 -10.39 -4.12
C HIS A 186 -1.54 -10.55 -4.79
N ASN A 187 -2.34 -9.48 -4.83
CA ASN A 187 -3.66 -9.50 -5.44
C ASN A 187 -3.61 -9.83 -6.94
N LEU A 188 -2.61 -9.31 -7.67
CA LEU A 188 -2.38 -9.72 -9.06
C LEU A 188 -2.09 -11.23 -9.15
N GLY A 189 -1.26 -11.77 -8.25
CA GLY A 189 -1.02 -13.21 -8.18
C GLY A 189 -2.30 -14.03 -7.94
N ALA A 190 -3.19 -13.54 -7.08
CA ALA A 190 -4.48 -14.18 -6.83
C ALA A 190 -5.41 -14.13 -8.05
N VAL A 191 -5.47 -12.99 -8.76
CA VAL A 191 -6.24 -12.83 -10.02
C VAL A 191 -5.74 -13.83 -11.07
N GLU A 192 -4.43 -13.90 -11.29
CA GLU A 192 -3.85 -14.81 -12.28
C GLU A 192 -4.10 -16.28 -11.92
N TYR A 193 -4.09 -16.60 -10.62
CA TYR A 193 -4.43 -17.94 -10.16
C TYR A 193 -5.88 -18.31 -10.50
N ILE A 194 -6.82 -17.40 -10.25
CA ILE A 194 -8.26 -17.59 -10.56
C ILE A 194 -8.47 -17.77 -12.07
N ASN A 195 -7.72 -17.03 -12.88
CA ASN A 195 -7.77 -17.11 -14.34
C ASN A 195 -7.09 -18.37 -14.91
N GLY A 196 -6.50 -19.23 -14.07
CA GLY A 196 -5.79 -20.44 -14.51
C GLY A 196 -4.33 -20.22 -14.92
N ASN A 197 -3.84 -18.97 -14.84
CA ASN A 197 -2.48 -18.59 -15.20
C ASN A 197 -1.51 -18.88 -14.04
N HIS A 198 -1.42 -20.14 -13.62
CA HIS A 198 -0.73 -20.51 -12.37
C HIS A 198 0.76 -20.19 -12.35
N LEU A 199 1.46 -20.28 -13.50
CA LEU A 199 2.86 -19.88 -13.59
C LEU A 199 3.05 -18.39 -13.31
N LEU A 200 2.19 -17.54 -13.87
CA LEU A 200 2.22 -16.10 -13.67
C LEU A 200 1.80 -15.73 -12.24
N ALA A 201 0.82 -16.44 -11.68
CA ALA A 201 0.43 -16.30 -10.28
C ALA A 201 1.62 -16.53 -9.34
N VAL A 202 2.42 -17.58 -9.60
CA VAL A 202 3.63 -17.88 -8.82
C VAL A 202 4.67 -16.78 -9.00
N GLN A 203 4.88 -16.24 -10.20
CA GLN A 203 5.82 -15.13 -10.44
C GLN A 203 5.44 -13.88 -9.63
N HIS A 204 4.18 -13.46 -9.66
CA HIS A 204 3.70 -12.34 -8.82
C HIS A 204 3.92 -12.60 -7.34
N CYS A 205 3.53 -13.79 -6.86
CA CYS A 205 3.72 -14.16 -5.46
C CYS A 205 5.21 -14.20 -5.08
N MET A 206 6.11 -14.63 -5.97
CA MET A 206 7.55 -14.67 -5.68
C MET A 206 8.10 -13.28 -5.40
N ILE A 207 7.73 -12.29 -6.22
CA ILE A 207 8.13 -10.89 -6.03
C ILE A 207 7.63 -10.37 -4.66
N SER A 208 6.35 -10.57 -4.37
CA SER A 208 5.73 -10.15 -3.09
C SER A 208 6.32 -10.88 -1.87
N ALA A 209 6.59 -12.19 -1.97
CA ALA A 209 7.18 -12.98 -0.90
C ALA A 209 8.62 -12.56 -0.59
N LYS A 210 9.43 -12.24 -1.62
CA LYS A 210 10.79 -11.71 -1.46
C LYS A 210 10.83 -10.32 -0.81
N MET A 211 9.72 -9.59 -0.81
CA MET A 211 9.55 -8.34 -0.05
C MET A 211 9.03 -8.57 1.39
N GLY A 212 8.94 -9.83 1.83
CA GLY A 212 8.53 -10.20 3.18
C GLY A 212 7.04 -10.42 3.38
N TYR A 213 6.23 -10.54 2.32
CA TYR A 213 4.78 -10.75 2.47
C TYR A 213 4.42 -12.24 2.66
N GLU A 214 4.02 -12.58 3.88
CA GLU A 214 3.77 -13.97 4.29
C GLU A 214 2.64 -14.64 3.49
N ARG A 215 1.56 -13.92 3.16
CA ARG A 215 0.45 -14.50 2.40
C ARG A 215 0.88 -14.95 1.00
N SER A 216 1.82 -14.24 0.37
CA SER A 216 2.40 -14.65 -0.91
C SER A 216 3.26 -15.89 -0.76
N LEU A 217 4.08 -16.01 0.29
CA LEU A 217 4.83 -17.23 0.56
C LEU A 217 3.88 -18.44 0.77
N ASN A 218 2.80 -18.24 1.51
CA ASN A 218 1.76 -19.26 1.72
C ASN A 218 1.04 -19.63 0.42
N ALA A 219 0.79 -18.66 -0.47
CA ALA A 219 0.23 -18.91 -1.80
C ALA A 219 1.17 -19.77 -2.66
N ILE A 220 2.49 -19.50 -2.63
CA ILE A 220 3.49 -20.33 -3.34
C ILE A 220 3.53 -21.74 -2.76
N LYS A 221 3.49 -21.88 -1.43
CA LYS A 221 3.41 -23.19 -0.75
C LYS A 221 2.18 -23.99 -1.20
N ALA A 222 1.03 -23.32 -1.33
CA ALA A 222 -0.19 -23.95 -1.83
C ALA A 222 -0.07 -24.36 -3.31
N ASN A 223 0.52 -23.51 -4.16
CA ASN A 223 0.79 -23.82 -5.56
C ASN A 223 1.78 -25.00 -5.71
N PHE A 224 2.81 -25.09 -4.86
CA PHE A 224 3.74 -26.21 -4.83
C PHE A 224 3.02 -27.53 -4.52
N LYS A 225 2.14 -27.55 -3.52
CA LYS A 225 1.32 -28.73 -3.18
C LYS A 225 0.40 -29.18 -4.32
N LYS A 226 -0.05 -28.26 -5.16
CA LYS A 226 -0.90 -28.53 -6.33
C LYS A 226 -0.10 -28.87 -7.60
N GLY A 227 1.23 -28.83 -7.54
CA GLY A 227 2.10 -29.07 -8.71
C GLY A 227 2.27 -27.87 -9.65
N HIS A 228 1.78 -26.68 -9.26
CA HIS A 228 1.87 -25.46 -10.06
C HIS A 228 3.17 -24.67 -9.84
N ALA A 229 3.85 -24.91 -8.71
CA ALA A 229 5.16 -24.36 -8.42
C ALA A 229 6.17 -25.50 -8.24
N THR A 230 7.43 -25.25 -8.61
CA THR A 230 8.53 -26.18 -8.40
C THR A 230 9.07 -26.10 -6.98
N LYS A 231 9.78 -27.16 -6.55
CA LYS A 231 10.52 -27.16 -5.28
C LYS A 231 11.54 -26.01 -5.21
N ALA A 232 12.19 -25.70 -6.33
CA ALA A 232 13.17 -24.62 -6.43
C ALA A 232 12.52 -23.25 -6.18
N GLN A 233 11.40 -22.95 -6.85
CA GLN A 233 10.66 -21.70 -6.65
C GLN A 233 10.19 -21.53 -5.20
N TYR A 234 9.68 -22.59 -4.57
CA TYR A 234 9.28 -22.51 -3.16
C TYR A 234 10.47 -22.28 -2.23
N ALA A 235 11.60 -22.96 -2.45
CA ALA A 235 12.81 -22.77 -1.66
C ALA A 235 13.37 -21.34 -1.81
N GLU A 236 13.38 -20.81 -3.03
CA GLU A 236 13.81 -19.46 -3.34
C GLU A 236 12.92 -18.41 -2.66
N ALA A 237 11.59 -18.57 -2.76
CA ALA A 237 10.65 -17.67 -2.10
C ALA A 237 10.80 -17.71 -0.57
N LEU A 238 11.03 -18.89 0.01
CA LEU A 238 11.26 -19.04 1.45
C LEU A 238 12.58 -18.42 1.90
N LEU A 239 13.63 -18.44 1.06
CA LEU A 239 14.89 -17.77 1.36
C LEU A 239 14.70 -16.25 1.33
N GLY A 240 14.19 -15.70 0.23
CA GLY A 240 14.00 -14.24 0.12
C GLY A 240 13.01 -13.68 1.15
N TYR A 241 11.96 -14.43 1.50
CA TYR A 241 11.09 -14.05 2.61
C TYR A 241 11.84 -13.94 3.95
N ARG A 242 12.72 -14.92 4.25
CA ARG A 242 13.52 -14.90 5.48
C ARG A 242 14.50 -13.73 5.50
N ASP A 243 15.15 -13.46 4.37
CA ASP A 243 16.07 -12.33 4.24
C ASP A 243 15.33 -11.00 4.49
N ALA A 244 14.18 -10.79 3.84
CA ALA A 244 13.36 -9.60 4.05
C ALA A 244 12.86 -9.46 5.49
N VAL A 245 12.44 -10.55 6.13
CA VAL A 245 12.02 -10.54 7.55
C VAL A 245 13.19 -10.19 8.47
N GLU A 246 14.39 -10.68 8.18
CA GLU A 246 15.60 -10.34 8.94
C GLU A 246 15.92 -8.85 8.83
N GLU A 247 15.86 -8.28 7.62
CA GLU A 247 16.07 -6.84 7.37
C GLU A 247 15.03 -5.95 8.07
N MET A 248 13.83 -6.46 8.35
CA MET A 248 12.78 -5.74 9.07
C MET A 248 12.91 -5.81 10.60
N LYS A 249 13.85 -6.58 11.16
CA LYS A 249 14.01 -6.63 12.62
C LYS A 249 14.47 -5.30 13.19
N SER A 250 13.99 -4.98 14.38
CA SER A 250 14.44 -3.81 15.15
C SER A 250 14.35 -4.14 16.64
N PRO A 251 15.41 -3.88 17.43
CA PRO A 251 15.38 -4.10 18.88
C PRO A 251 14.20 -3.40 19.56
N GLN A 252 13.85 -2.19 19.11
CA GLN A 252 12.72 -1.44 19.65
C GLN A 252 11.37 -2.05 19.27
N ARG A 253 11.25 -2.63 18.07
CA ARG A 253 10.02 -3.34 17.65
C ARG A 253 9.86 -4.65 18.42
N GLU A 254 10.94 -5.40 18.63
CA GLU A 254 10.91 -6.62 19.44
C GLU A 254 10.56 -6.34 20.89
N GLU A 255 11.11 -5.26 21.47
CA GLU A 255 10.70 -4.81 22.80
C GLU A 255 9.22 -4.42 22.85
N ALA A 256 8.72 -3.69 21.85
CA ALA A 256 7.31 -3.34 21.78
C ALA A 256 6.41 -4.58 21.76
N LYS A 257 6.76 -5.60 20.98
CA LYS A 257 6.02 -6.88 20.94
C LYS A 257 6.00 -7.58 22.30
N ARG A 258 7.12 -7.58 23.04
CA ARG A 258 7.21 -8.20 24.38
C ARG A 258 6.29 -7.54 25.41
N LEU A 259 6.00 -6.25 25.27
CA LEU A 259 5.14 -5.52 26.20
C LEU A 259 3.66 -5.56 25.84
N THR A 260 3.32 -5.97 24.61
CA THR A 260 1.93 -6.02 24.11
C THR A 260 1.34 -7.42 23.99
N ASN A 261 2.17 -8.46 24.17
CA ASN A 261 1.77 -9.88 24.21
C ASN A 261 1.62 -10.36 25.66
#